data_AF-A0A946MTM6-F1
#
_entry.id   AF-A0A946MTM6-F1
#
_cell.length_a   1.000
_cell.length_b   1.000
_cell.length_c   1.000
_cell.angle_alpha   90.00
_cell.angle_beta   90.00
_cell.angle_gamma   90.00
#
_symmetry.space_group_name_H-M   'P 1'
#
loop_
_entity.id
_entity.type
_entity.pdbx_description
1 polymer ?
#
loop_
_entity_poly.entity_id
_entity_poly.type
_entity_poly.pdbx_seq_one_letter_code
_entity_poly.pdbx_strand_id
1 'polypeptide(L)'
;MTRMCWRSLQIAAHTLLCFVLVGLSQTGSAQTVPTDLLDLSIEELFEANVVTEAERAEVARRWHLSYTYAVSDYHDYYLGTQRIGYDEVLFQPGQEDRTNSNYPVVPTEIKQEVHALRLAYDLTPAVTARAQLPLVMQSTDHISIVPGYDAFNISSEGIGDIALVVDGIVSQSLSSIWKLGAGVSVPTGSIDEPGDTPRAPGNQQLPYTMQLGSGTWDIPLLLSFRKYGAQWDWGANADFTWRTGKNDRDYRLGNK
;
A
#
# COMPACT_ATOMS: atom_id res chain seq x y z
N MET A 1 -35.38 57.28 27.49
CA MET A 1 -34.01 57.69 27.10
C MET A 1 -33.02 56.89 27.93
N THR A 2 -31.95 56.41 27.29
CA THR A 2 -30.64 55.98 27.86
C THR A 2 -30.59 54.73 28.76
N ARG A 3 -30.13 53.58 28.22
CA ARG A 3 -28.74 53.03 28.20
C ARG A 3 -28.46 52.16 29.46
N MET A 4 -28.41 50.83 29.34
CA MET A 4 -27.29 49.94 28.94
C MET A 4 -26.08 49.90 29.89
N CYS A 5 -25.54 48.68 30.01
CA CYS A 5 -24.28 48.22 30.64
C CYS A 5 -24.29 48.02 32.16
N TRP A 6 -23.69 46.98 32.75
CA TRP A 6 -23.03 45.74 32.29
C TRP A 6 -22.61 45.02 33.58
N ARG A 7 -22.69 43.68 33.62
CA ARG A 7 -21.64 42.74 34.07
C ARG A 7 -22.26 41.48 34.66
N SER A 8 -22.29 40.43 33.85
CA SER A 8 -22.18 39.08 34.36
C SER A 8 -21.11 38.35 33.57
N LEU A 9 -20.16 37.86 34.35
CA LEU A 9 -18.96 37.13 34.05
C LEU A 9 -19.35 35.73 33.54
N GLN A 10 -18.95 35.35 32.33
CA GLN A 10 -18.86 33.93 31.97
C GLN A 10 -17.59 33.67 31.17
N ILE A 11 -16.65 33.06 31.88
CA ILE A 11 -15.46 32.38 31.39
C ILE A 11 -15.96 31.12 30.68
N ALA A 12 -15.94 31.11 29.35
CA ALA A 12 -16.18 29.90 28.57
C ALA A 12 -14.81 29.28 28.22
N ALA A 13 -14.43 28.30 29.03
CA ALA A 13 -13.24 27.48 28.85
C ALA A 13 -13.24 26.83 27.46
N HIS A 14 -12.21 27.08 26.67
CA HIS A 14 -11.90 26.32 25.47
C HIS A 14 -11.29 24.99 25.88
N THR A 15 -12.09 23.94 25.97
CA THR A 15 -11.61 22.57 26.05
C THR A 15 -11.19 22.10 24.66
N LEU A 16 -9.87 22.17 24.43
CA LEU A 16 -9.20 21.59 23.28
C LEU A 16 -9.19 20.07 23.46
N LEU A 17 -10.17 19.38 22.89
CA LEU A 17 -10.29 17.92 22.92
C LEU A 17 -9.51 17.34 21.73
N CYS A 18 -8.20 17.22 21.87
CA CYS A 18 -7.38 16.42 20.95
C CYS A 18 -7.68 14.94 21.18
N PHE A 19 -8.60 14.37 20.40
CA PHE A 19 -8.68 12.93 20.24
C PHE A 19 -7.60 12.49 19.26
N VAL A 20 -6.44 12.10 19.79
CA VAL A 20 -5.48 11.27 19.07
C VAL A 20 -6.08 9.87 19.03
N LEU A 21 -6.76 9.53 17.94
CA LEU A 21 -7.07 8.15 17.60
C LEU A 21 -5.76 7.51 17.13
N VAL A 22 -5.01 6.95 18.08
CA VAL A 22 -3.95 6.00 17.77
C VAL A 22 -4.64 4.79 17.15
N GLY A 23 -4.56 4.68 15.83
CA GLY A 23 -4.95 3.47 15.12
C GLY A 23 -4.13 2.32 15.68
N LEU A 24 -4.80 1.36 16.31
CA LEU A 24 -4.25 0.04 16.57
C LEU A 24 -4.23 -0.73 15.25
N SER A 25 -3.33 -0.34 14.34
CA SER A 25 -2.87 -1.23 13.29
C SER A 25 -2.00 -2.27 13.98
N GLN A 26 -2.57 -3.42 14.30
CA GLN A 26 -1.76 -4.60 14.58
C GLN A 26 -0.96 -4.86 13.31
N THR A 27 0.32 -4.53 13.34
CA THR A 27 1.27 -4.90 12.29
C THR A 27 1.49 -6.40 12.37
N GLY A 28 0.55 -7.16 11.80
CA GLY A 28 0.88 -8.49 11.33
C GLY A 28 1.98 -8.31 10.30
N SER A 29 3.19 -8.78 10.61
CA SER A 29 4.30 -8.80 9.65
C SER A 29 4.02 -9.85 8.58
N ALA A 30 2.98 -9.61 7.77
CA ALA A 30 2.79 -10.32 6.53
C ALA A 30 3.90 -9.87 5.58
N GLN A 31 4.51 -10.82 4.89
CA GLN A 31 5.43 -10.53 3.81
C GLN A 31 4.69 -9.66 2.78
N THR A 32 5.27 -8.49 2.48
CA THR A 32 4.71 -7.59 1.49
C THR A 32 5.27 -7.90 0.11
N VAL A 33 4.48 -7.62 -0.92
CA VAL A 33 4.89 -7.69 -2.34
C VAL A 33 4.80 -6.28 -2.93
N PRO A 34 5.51 -5.96 -4.02
CA PRO A 34 5.51 -4.61 -4.60
C PRO A 34 4.12 -4.11 -4.99
N THR A 35 3.23 -5.03 -5.37
CA THR A 35 1.82 -4.74 -5.67
C THR A 35 1.09 -4.14 -4.45
N ASP A 36 1.59 -4.31 -3.23
CA ASP A 36 1.07 -3.62 -2.03
C ASP A 36 1.29 -2.09 -2.09
N LEU A 37 2.23 -1.58 -2.89
CA LEU A 37 2.37 -0.13 -3.15
C LEU A 37 1.11 0.48 -3.79
N LEU A 38 0.27 -0.36 -4.39
CA LEU A 38 -0.99 0.07 -4.99
C LEU A 38 -2.08 0.36 -3.96
N ASP A 39 -1.95 -0.13 -2.72
CA ASP A 39 -2.96 0.11 -1.68
C ASP A 39 -3.11 1.62 -1.41
N LEU A 40 -1.97 2.32 -1.25
CA LEU A 40 -1.92 3.78 -1.10
C LEU A 40 -2.59 4.50 -2.27
N SER A 41 -2.42 3.98 -3.49
CA SER A 41 -3.03 4.55 -4.70
C SER A 41 -4.55 4.37 -4.76
N ILE A 42 -5.09 3.34 -4.11
CA ILE A 42 -6.54 3.08 -4.04
C ILE A 42 -7.18 4.04 -3.04
N GLU A 43 -6.55 4.27 -1.89
CA GLU A 43 -6.98 5.27 -0.90
C GLU A 43 -7.09 6.67 -1.52
N GLU A 44 -6.03 7.13 -2.22
CA GLU A 44 -6.03 8.40 -2.97
C GLU A 44 -7.18 8.48 -3.99
N LEU A 45 -7.62 7.35 -4.55
CA LEU A 45 -8.72 7.29 -5.52
C LEU A 45 -10.11 7.38 -4.88
N PHE A 46 -10.30 6.84 -3.68
CA PHE A 46 -11.52 7.08 -2.88
C PHE A 46 -11.67 8.56 -2.55
N GLU A 47 -10.54 9.24 -2.35
CA GLU A 47 -10.48 10.68 -2.11
C GLU A 47 -10.66 11.52 -3.39
N ALA A 48 -10.07 11.11 -4.52
CA ALA A 48 -10.15 11.84 -5.79
C ALA A 48 -11.57 11.89 -6.39
N ASN A 49 -12.44 10.93 -6.08
CA ASN A 49 -13.85 10.96 -6.51
C ASN A 49 -14.73 11.92 -5.69
N VAL A 50 -14.15 12.75 -4.82
CA VAL A 50 -14.84 13.93 -4.27
C VAL A 50 -14.70 15.07 -5.29
N VAL A 51 -15.25 14.84 -6.47
CA VAL A 51 -15.47 15.89 -7.46
C VAL A 51 -16.49 16.85 -6.88
N THR A 52 -16.08 18.12 -6.72
CA THR A 52 -16.99 19.20 -6.31
C THR A 52 -18.17 19.25 -7.28
N GLU A 53 -19.38 19.59 -6.80
CA GLU A 53 -20.59 19.68 -7.64
C GLU A 53 -20.39 20.51 -8.92
N ALA A 54 -19.39 21.41 -8.95
CA ALA A 54 -19.01 22.22 -10.08
C ALA A 54 -18.52 21.43 -11.32
N GLU A 55 -17.81 20.30 -11.17
CA GLU A 55 -17.31 19.54 -12.33
C GLU A 55 -18.34 18.52 -12.85
N ARG A 56 -19.37 18.16 -12.05
CA ARG A 56 -20.51 17.34 -12.53
C ARG A 56 -21.31 18.03 -13.64
N ALA A 57 -21.18 19.34 -13.78
CA ALA A 57 -21.94 20.14 -14.73
C ALA A 57 -21.39 20.09 -16.17
N GLU A 58 -20.12 19.71 -16.37
CA GLU A 58 -19.51 19.65 -17.71
C GLU A 58 -19.28 18.20 -18.18
N VAL A 59 -20.32 17.66 -18.84
CA VAL A 59 -20.37 16.36 -19.53
C VAL A 59 -20.47 15.14 -18.61
N ALA A 60 -21.61 14.44 -18.68
CA ALA A 60 -21.91 13.16 -18.05
C ALA A 60 -21.00 12.01 -18.55
N ARG A 61 -19.69 12.10 -18.27
CA ARG A 61 -18.72 11.03 -18.57
C ARG A 61 -18.83 9.99 -17.47
N ARG A 62 -19.45 8.86 -17.81
CA ARG A 62 -19.54 7.68 -16.94
C ARG A 62 -18.24 6.87 -16.93
N TRP A 63 -17.36 7.08 -17.91
CA TRP A 63 -16.07 6.40 -18.00
C TRP A 63 -14.96 7.29 -17.47
N HIS A 64 -14.11 6.71 -16.64
CA HIS A 64 -12.93 7.36 -16.10
C HIS A 64 -11.71 6.49 -16.40
N LEU A 65 -10.67 7.09 -16.93
CA LEU A 65 -9.38 6.45 -17.16
C LEU A 65 -8.36 7.18 -16.31
N SER A 66 -7.62 6.44 -15.48
CA SER A 66 -6.52 7.01 -14.71
C SER A 66 -5.27 6.15 -14.85
N TYR A 67 -4.14 6.82 -14.69
CA TYR A 67 -2.83 6.22 -14.69
C TYR A 67 -2.10 6.76 -13.47
N THR A 68 -1.52 5.86 -12.69
CA THR A 68 -0.71 6.22 -11.52
C THR A 68 0.67 5.60 -11.67
N TYR A 69 1.68 6.40 -11.36
CA TYR A 69 3.06 5.96 -11.28
C TYR A 69 3.49 6.10 -9.82
N ALA A 70 3.88 4.98 -9.21
CA ALA A 70 4.39 4.93 -7.85
C ALA A 70 5.82 4.39 -7.89
N VAL A 71 6.70 5.01 -7.10
CA VAL A 71 8.07 4.56 -6.91
C VAL A 71 8.36 4.47 -5.42
N SER A 72 9.12 3.47 -5.03
CA SER A 72 9.65 3.34 -3.67
C SER A 72 11.11 2.92 -3.72
N ASP A 73 11.88 3.56 -2.86
CA ASP A 73 13.32 3.36 -2.73
C ASP A 73 13.60 3.12 -1.24
N TYR A 74 14.12 1.93 -0.93
CA TYR A 74 14.48 1.55 0.43
C TYR A 74 16.00 1.37 0.51
N HIS A 75 16.57 2.07 1.47
CA HIS A 75 17.98 2.01 1.83
C HIS A 75 18.11 1.91 3.36
N ASP A 76 19.31 1.55 3.81
CA ASP A 76 19.71 1.50 5.21
C ASP A 76 19.01 0.44 6.08
N TYR A 77 19.68 0.10 7.17
CA TYR A 77 19.15 -0.75 8.21
C TYR A 77 18.95 0.03 9.51
N TYR A 78 17.95 -0.39 10.27
CA TYR A 78 17.65 0.16 11.58
C TYR A 78 17.49 -0.95 12.61
N LEU A 79 18.10 -0.77 13.78
CA LEU A 79 17.83 -1.54 14.99
C LEU A 79 17.04 -0.65 15.96
N GLY A 80 15.73 -0.87 16.03
CA GLY A 80 14.83 0.06 16.71
C GLY A 80 14.79 1.41 15.98
N THR A 81 15.28 2.46 16.63
CA THR A 81 15.39 3.81 16.03
C THR A 81 16.80 4.16 15.57
N GLN A 82 17.78 3.27 15.80
CA GLN A 82 19.18 3.52 15.47
C GLN A 82 19.50 2.98 14.09
N ARG A 83 20.02 3.83 13.20
CA ARG A 83 20.59 3.41 11.91
C ARG A 83 21.88 2.63 12.14
N ILE A 84 22.04 1.51 11.44
CA ILE A 84 23.23 0.64 11.49
C ILE A 84 23.81 0.45 10.08
N GLY A 85 25.11 0.18 10.01
CA GLY A 85 25.81 -0.09 8.75
C GLY A 85 25.51 -1.47 8.16
N TYR A 86 25.76 -1.62 6.86
CA TYR A 86 25.64 -2.94 6.19
C TYR A 86 26.65 -3.96 6.72
N ASP A 87 27.84 -3.50 7.14
CA ASP A 87 28.89 -4.32 7.73
C ASP A 87 28.52 -4.84 9.13
N GLU A 88 27.62 -4.16 9.85
CA GLU A 88 27.11 -4.60 11.14
C GLU A 88 26.07 -5.72 11.01
N VAL A 89 25.40 -5.83 9.86
CA VAL A 89 24.41 -6.89 9.58
C VAL A 89 24.96 -7.98 8.68
N LEU A 90 26.03 -7.74 7.94
CA LEU A 90 26.69 -8.75 7.12
C LEU A 90 27.53 -9.67 8.01
N PHE A 91 27.24 -10.97 7.95
CA PHE A 91 27.96 -11.96 8.73
C PHE A 91 29.43 -12.08 8.29
N GLN A 92 30.35 -12.03 9.26
CA GLN A 92 31.80 -12.13 9.00
C GLN A 92 32.40 -13.40 9.63
N PRO A 93 32.60 -14.49 8.86
CA PRO A 93 33.18 -15.72 9.36
C PRO A 93 34.55 -15.50 10.00
N GLY A 94 34.72 -15.97 11.25
CA GLY A 94 36.00 -15.88 11.97
C GLY A 94 36.22 -14.58 12.74
N GLN A 95 35.35 -13.57 12.58
CA GLN A 95 35.31 -12.40 13.45
C GLN A 95 34.19 -12.47 14.49
N GLU A 96 33.07 -13.10 14.12
CA GLU A 96 31.89 -13.24 14.97
C GLU A 96 31.20 -14.60 14.80
N ASP A 97 30.42 -14.99 15.79
CA ASP A 97 29.56 -16.17 15.73
C ASP A 97 28.28 -15.87 14.94
N ARG A 98 27.70 -16.90 14.32
CA ARG A 98 26.38 -16.82 13.68
C ARG A 98 25.31 -16.46 14.71
N THR A 99 24.53 -15.41 14.43
CA THR A 99 23.38 -14.98 15.22
C THR A 99 22.14 -14.84 14.34
N ASN A 100 21.03 -14.40 14.94
CA ASN A 100 19.80 -14.08 14.22
C ASN A 100 19.80 -12.65 13.65
N SER A 101 20.85 -11.86 13.88
CA SER A 101 20.95 -10.46 13.45
C SER A 101 22.08 -10.21 12.46
N ASN A 102 22.93 -11.21 12.19
CA ASN A 102 23.89 -11.17 11.09
C ASN A 102 23.42 -12.11 9.97
N TYR A 103 23.65 -11.75 8.72
CA TYR A 103 23.14 -12.45 7.54
C TYR A 103 24.26 -12.66 6.51
N PRO A 104 24.34 -13.84 5.88
CA PRO A 104 25.35 -14.08 4.84
C PRO A 104 25.08 -13.35 3.53
N VAL A 105 23.84 -12.88 3.33
CA VAL A 105 23.37 -12.12 2.17
C VAL A 105 22.52 -10.97 2.72
N VAL A 106 22.83 -9.74 2.32
CA VAL A 106 22.22 -8.52 2.83
C VAL A 106 21.74 -7.69 1.65
N PRO A 107 20.42 -7.43 1.49
CA PRO A 107 19.94 -6.46 0.51
C PRO A 107 20.34 -5.04 0.91
N THR A 108 20.81 -4.23 -0.03
CA THR A 108 21.31 -2.87 0.24
C THR A 108 20.40 -1.78 -0.29
N GLU A 109 19.88 -1.94 -1.51
CA GLU A 109 18.98 -0.96 -2.13
C GLU A 109 17.82 -1.73 -2.78
N ILE A 110 16.59 -1.40 -2.41
CA ILE A 110 15.38 -1.96 -3.01
C ILE A 110 14.67 -0.83 -3.76
N LYS A 111 14.57 -0.97 -5.07
CA LYS A 111 13.80 -0.07 -5.93
C LYS A 111 12.58 -0.78 -6.46
N GLN A 112 11.42 -0.15 -6.30
CA GLN A 112 10.14 -0.64 -6.79
C GLN A 112 9.47 0.46 -7.60
N GLU A 113 9.00 0.12 -8.78
CA GLU A 113 8.27 1.00 -9.68
C GLU A 113 6.97 0.30 -10.10
N VAL A 114 5.86 1.03 -10.03
CA VAL A 114 4.55 0.49 -10.39
C VAL A 114 3.80 1.47 -11.27
N HIS A 115 3.42 0.99 -12.45
CA HIS A 115 2.55 1.66 -13.40
C HIS A 115 1.14 1.06 -13.31
N ALA A 116 0.21 1.77 -12.69
CA ALA A 116 -1.16 1.33 -12.50
C ALA A 116 -2.08 1.98 -13.53
N LEU A 117 -2.57 1.20 -14.50
CA LEU A 117 -3.64 1.62 -15.40
C LEU A 117 -4.98 1.25 -14.78
N ARG A 118 -5.91 2.21 -14.71
CA ARG A 118 -7.21 2.02 -14.09
C ARG A 118 -8.33 2.52 -14.98
N LEU A 119 -9.35 1.69 -15.13
CA LEU A 119 -10.57 2.00 -15.86
C LEU A 119 -11.73 1.91 -14.89
N ALA A 120 -12.52 2.98 -14.77
CA ALA A 120 -13.70 3.00 -13.95
C ALA A 120 -14.95 3.37 -14.76
N TYR A 121 -16.07 2.81 -14.36
CA TYR A 121 -17.37 3.06 -14.95
C TYR A 121 -18.42 3.31 -13.87
N ASP A 122 -19.06 4.47 -13.91
CA ASP A 122 -20.13 4.85 -13.02
C ASP A 122 -21.40 4.08 -13.39
N LEU A 123 -21.71 3.03 -12.63
CA LEU A 123 -22.95 2.28 -12.73
C LEU A 123 -24.14 3.17 -12.36
N THR A 124 -23.97 4.01 -11.34
CA THR A 124 -24.90 5.06 -10.90
C THR A 124 -24.10 6.26 -10.38
N PRO A 125 -24.74 7.42 -10.08
CA PRO A 125 -24.04 8.55 -9.45
C PRO A 125 -23.42 8.26 -8.07
N ALA A 126 -23.73 7.11 -7.46
CA ALA A 126 -23.24 6.69 -6.16
C ALA A 126 -22.45 5.38 -6.20
N VAL A 127 -22.35 4.68 -7.34
CA VAL A 127 -21.74 3.35 -7.46
C VAL A 127 -20.87 3.28 -8.70
N THR A 128 -19.62 2.84 -8.52
CA THR A 128 -18.60 2.75 -9.56
C THR A 128 -18.03 1.34 -9.61
N ALA A 129 -17.87 0.79 -10.81
CA ALA A 129 -17.07 -0.41 -11.04
C ALA A 129 -15.69 -0.01 -11.56
N ARG A 130 -14.63 -0.62 -11.05
CA ARG A 130 -13.24 -0.30 -11.38
C ARG A 130 -12.47 -1.55 -11.74
N ALA A 131 -11.63 -1.43 -12.76
CA ALA A 131 -10.62 -2.41 -13.13
C ALA A 131 -9.24 -1.78 -13.01
N GLN A 132 -8.29 -2.53 -12.46
CA GLN A 132 -6.92 -2.09 -12.25
C GLN A 132 -5.94 -3.12 -12.83
N LEU A 133 -5.01 -2.63 -13.63
CA LEU A 133 -3.93 -3.38 -14.26
C LEU A 133 -2.59 -2.78 -13.82
N PRO A 134 -1.83 -3.45 -12.96
CA PRO A 134 -0.51 -3.01 -12.56
C PRO A 134 0.59 -3.63 -13.41
N LEU A 135 1.54 -2.81 -13.85
CA LEU A 135 2.84 -3.25 -14.34
C LEU A 135 3.87 -2.90 -13.26
N VAL A 136 4.51 -3.93 -12.72
CA VAL A 136 5.42 -3.88 -11.57
C VAL A 136 6.84 -4.11 -12.09
N MET A 137 7.78 -3.30 -11.61
CA MET A 137 9.21 -3.46 -11.85
C MET A 137 9.91 -3.35 -10.49
N GLN A 138 10.78 -4.29 -10.18
CA GLN A 138 11.55 -4.26 -8.94
C GLN A 138 12.98 -4.68 -9.19
N SER A 139 13.88 -4.04 -8.47
CA SER A 139 15.30 -4.33 -8.44
C SER A 139 15.80 -4.30 -7.00
N THR A 140 16.58 -5.29 -6.60
CA THR A 140 17.22 -5.31 -5.28
C THR A 140 18.70 -5.64 -5.40
N ASP A 141 19.54 -4.71 -4.95
CA ASP A 141 20.97 -4.91 -4.82
C ASP A 141 21.29 -5.63 -3.52
N HIS A 142 22.32 -6.47 -3.57
CA HIS A 142 22.78 -7.26 -2.44
C HIS A 142 24.29 -7.24 -2.33
N ILE A 143 24.77 -7.35 -1.09
CA ILE A 143 26.13 -7.77 -0.77
C ILE A 143 26.11 -9.15 -0.11
N SER A 144 27.15 -9.95 -0.31
CA SER A 144 27.22 -11.26 0.32
C SER A 144 28.65 -11.73 0.61
N ILE A 145 28.75 -12.75 1.48
CA ILE A 145 30.00 -13.48 1.70
C ILE A 145 30.13 -14.74 0.83
N VAL A 146 29.19 -14.98 -0.09
CA VAL A 146 29.18 -16.18 -0.92
C VAL A 146 30.19 -15.99 -2.05
N PRO A 147 31.20 -16.88 -2.20
CA PRO A 147 32.21 -16.73 -3.23
C PRO A 147 31.61 -16.58 -4.63
N GLY A 148 32.02 -15.54 -5.35
CA GLY A 148 31.51 -15.22 -6.69
C GLY A 148 30.23 -14.37 -6.70
N TYR A 149 29.70 -14.01 -5.53
CA TYR A 149 28.50 -13.17 -5.37
C TYR A 149 28.74 -12.03 -4.36
N ASP A 150 29.96 -11.47 -4.30
CA ASP A 150 30.32 -10.41 -3.35
C ASP A 150 29.36 -9.21 -3.42
N ALA A 151 28.91 -8.88 -4.64
CA ALA A 151 27.77 -8.01 -4.91
C ALA A 151 26.96 -8.57 -6.09
N PHE A 152 25.64 -8.56 -5.98
CA PHE A 152 24.75 -9.02 -7.06
C PHE A 152 23.40 -8.30 -7.01
N ASN A 153 22.71 -8.30 -8.15
CA ASN A 153 21.40 -7.70 -8.31
C ASN A 153 20.39 -8.79 -8.70
N ILE A 154 19.18 -8.70 -8.15
CA ILE A 154 18.03 -9.46 -8.62
C ILE A 154 16.93 -8.50 -9.03
N SER A 155 16.26 -8.79 -10.13
CA SER A 155 15.19 -7.97 -10.67
C SER A 155 14.08 -8.81 -11.28
N SER A 156 12.89 -8.23 -11.32
CA SER A 156 11.68 -8.85 -11.84
C SER A 156 10.78 -7.76 -12.42
N GLU A 157 10.16 -8.03 -13.56
CA GLU A 157 9.23 -7.10 -14.20
C GLU A 157 8.05 -7.82 -14.85
N GLY A 158 6.88 -7.20 -14.79
CA GLY A 158 5.72 -7.70 -15.50
C GLY A 158 4.40 -7.29 -14.88
N ILE A 159 3.33 -7.86 -15.40
CA ILE A 159 1.97 -7.55 -14.94
C ILE A 159 1.78 -8.18 -13.56
N GLY A 160 1.25 -7.42 -12.60
CA GLY A 160 0.86 -7.92 -11.29
C GLY A 160 -0.57 -8.49 -11.30
N ASP A 161 -1.18 -8.57 -10.13
CA ASP A 161 -2.56 -9.06 -10.02
C ASP A 161 -3.58 -8.03 -10.52
N ILE A 162 -4.48 -8.47 -11.40
CA ILE A 162 -5.56 -7.64 -11.91
C ILE A 162 -6.69 -7.60 -10.88
N ALA A 163 -7.11 -6.40 -10.49
CA ALA A 163 -8.20 -6.22 -9.53
C ALA A 163 -9.46 -5.65 -10.20
N LEU A 164 -10.61 -6.21 -9.83
CA LEU A 164 -11.94 -5.69 -10.14
C LEU A 164 -12.64 -5.32 -8.84
N VAL A 165 -12.97 -4.05 -8.66
CA VAL A 165 -13.58 -3.52 -7.43
C VAL A 165 -14.87 -2.79 -7.77
N VAL A 166 -15.89 -2.97 -6.94
CA VAL A 166 -17.10 -2.13 -6.96
C VAL A 166 -17.15 -1.36 -5.66
N ASP A 167 -17.26 -0.04 -5.76
CA ASP A 167 -17.40 0.86 -4.62
C ASP A 167 -18.60 1.78 -4.76
N GLY A 168 -19.10 2.24 -3.62
CA GLY A 168 -20.17 3.21 -3.60
C GLY A 168 -20.37 3.94 -2.28
N ILE A 169 -21.14 5.01 -2.35
CA ILE A 169 -21.54 5.82 -1.19
C ILE A 169 -22.63 5.06 -0.43
N VAL A 170 -22.35 4.70 0.82
CA VAL A 170 -23.31 3.99 1.69
C VAL A 170 -24.10 4.93 2.59
N SER A 171 -23.52 6.09 2.93
CA SER A 171 -24.18 7.12 3.72
C SER A 171 -23.59 8.48 3.40
N GLN A 172 -24.46 9.47 3.23
CA GLN A 172 -24.06 10.84 2.93
C GLN A 172 -24.90 11.82 3.75
N SER A 173 -24.24 12.77 4.38
CA SER A 173 -24.85 13.93 5.03
C SER A 173 -24.29 15.21 4.42
N LEU A 174 -24.76 16.38 4.89
CA LEU A 174 -24.25 17.68 4.45
C LEU A 174 -22.75 17.88 4.72
N SER A 175 -22.17 17.15 5.67
CA SER A 175 -20.78 17.31 6.10
C SER A 175 -20.02 16.00 6.23
N SER A 176 -20.55 14.88 5.71
CA SER A 176 -19.85 13.61 5.78
C SER A 176 -20.25 12.63 4.69
N ILE A 177 -19.30 11.78 4.29
CA ILE A 177 -19.51 10.71 3.32
C ILE A 177 -18.86 9.44 3.85
N TRP A 178 -19.60 8.34 3.77
CA TRP A 178 -19.11 6.98 3.95
C TRP A 178 -19.13 6.27 2.60
N LYS A 179 -18.02 5.63 2.26
CA LYS A 179 -17.90 4.77 1.08
C LYS A 179 -17.48 3.37 1.51
N LEU A 180 -17.99 2.38 0.80
CA LEU A 180 -17.60 0.99 0.94
C LEU A 180 -17.26 0.43 -0.43
N GLY A 181 -16.19 -0.36 -0.49
CA GLY A 181 -15.74 -1.06 -1.68
C GLY A 181 -15.49 -2.52 -1.40
N ALA A 182 -15.76 -3.37 -2.38
CA ALA A 182 -15.39 -4.77 -2.34
C ALA A 182 -15.05 -5.26 -3.76
N GLY A 183 -14.17 -6.24 -3.87
CA GLY A 183 -13.74 -6.72 -5.18
C GLY A 183 -13.17 -8.11 -5.19
N VAL A 184 -12.53 -8.42 -6.32
CA VAL A 184 -11.75 -9.63 -6.53
C VAL A 184 -10.42 -9.24 -7.17
N SER A 185 -9.33 -9.79 -6.65
CA SER A 185 -8.01 -9.77 -7.26
C SER A 185 -7.76 -11.13 -7.91
N VAL A 186 -7.40 -11.11 -9.17
CA VAL A 186 -7.10 -12.29 -9.97
C VAL A 186 -5.58 -12.50 -9.96
N PRO A 187 -5.08 -13.71 -9.63
CA PRO A 187 -3.65 -14.00 -9.57
C PRO A 187 -3.03 -14.12 -10.97
N THR A 188 -2.98 -12.99 -11.68
CA THR A 188 -2.36 -12.89 -13.00
C THR A 188 -0.88 -12.60 -12.91
N GLY A 189 -0.42 -12.06 -11.78
CA GLY A 189 1.00 -11.82 -11.56
C GLY A 189 1.76 -13.13 -11.40
N SER A 190 2.94 -13.17 -12.02
CA SER A 190 3.82 -14.33 -11.93
C SER A 190 4.32 -14.55 -10.51
N ILE A 191 4.38 -15.82 -10.12
CA ILE A 191 5.05 -16.30 -8.91
C ILE A 191 6.27 -17.17 -9.25
N ASP A 192 6.70 -17.15 -10.51
CA ASP A 192 7.75 -18.00 -11.08
C ASP A 192 8.97 -17.19 -11.56
N GLU A 193 9.10 -15.94 -11.14
CA GLU A 193 10.15 -15.05 -11.63
C GLU A 193 11.54 -15.60 -11.34
N PRO A 194 12.38 -15.78 -12.38
CA PRO A 194 13.71 -16.35 -12.24
C PRO A 194 14.79 -15.26 -12.16
N GLY A 195 15.87 -15.53 -11.45
CA GLY A 195 17.07 -14.70 -11.42
C GLY A 195 18.28 -15.41 -10.84
N ASP A 196 19.46 -14.87 -11.10
CA ASP A 196 20.71 -15.44 -10.62
C ASP A 196 20.86 -15.12 -9.12
N THR A 197 21.00 -16.17 -8.30
CA THR A 197 21.11 -16.03 -6.85
C THR A 197 22.24 -16.91 -6.33
N PRO A 198 22.84 -16.57 -5.19
CA PRO A 198 23.88 -17.41 -4.57
C PRO A 198 23.42 -18.81 -4.12
N ARG A 199 22.14 -19.17 -4.35
CA ARG A 199 21.54 -20.44 -3.93
C ARG A 199 21.99 -21.62 -4.80
N ALA A 200 22.12 -21.42 -6.10
CA ALA A 200 22.56 -22.43 -7.06
C ALA A 200 22.99 -21.78 -8.38
N PRO A 201 23.85 -22.42 -9.17
CA PRO A 201 24.29 -21.87 -10.46
C PRO A 201 23.14 -21.58 -11.43
N GLY A 202 23.21 -20.44 -12.11
CA GLY A 202 22.25 -20.01 -13.13
C GLY A 202 20.93 -19.50 -12.53
N ASN A 203 19.98 -19.18 -13.41
CA ASN A 203 18.72 -18.59 -12.97
C ASN A 203 17.88 -19.57 -12.14
N GLN A 204 17.51 -19.14 -10.93
CA GLN A 204 16.66 -19.83 -9.98
C GLN A 204 15.41 -19.01 -9.73
N GLN A 205 14.34 -19.64 -9.24
CA GLN A 205 13.18 -18.89 -8.77
C GLN A 205 13.59 -17.91 -7.67
N LEU A 206 13.22 -16.64 -7.85
CA LEU A 206 13.50 -15.56 -6.93
C LEU A 206 12.67 -15.68 -5.63
N PRO A 207 13.11 -15.05 -4.53
CA PRO A 207 12.34 -14.97 -3.30
C PRO A 207 10.93 -14.42 -3.55
N TYR A 208 9.98 -14.79 -2.70
CA TYR A 208 8.57 -14.39 -2.87
C TYR A 208 8.35 -12.86 -2.85
N THR A 209 9.26 -12.11 -2.21
CA THR A 209 9.25 -10.63 -2.22
C THR A 209 9.56 -10.02 -3.59
N MET A 210 10.12 -10.81 -4.52
CA MET A 210 10.43 -10.41 -5.89
C MET A 210 9.43 -10.99 -6.90
N GLN A 211 8.35 -11.59 -6.42
CA GLN A 211 7.30 -12.10 -7.30
C GLN A 211 6.29 -10.98 -7.58
N LEU A 212 5.69 -11.02 -8.77
CA LEU A 212 4.84 -9.95 -9.28
C LEU A 212 3.39 -10.08 -8.79
N GLY A 213 2.95 -11.31 -8.50
CA GLY A 213 1.60 -11.61 -8.03
C GLY A 213 1.54 -12.20 -6.63
N SER A 214 0.33 -12.21 -6.07
CA SER A 214 0.02 -12.88 -4.81
C SER A 214 -0.07 -14.40 -4.94
N GLY A 215 -0.25 -14.91 -6.17
CA GLY A 215 -0.49 -16.34 -6.45
C GLY A 215 -1.85 -16.86 -5.97
N THR A 216 -2.71 -16.03 -5.39
CA THR A 216 -4.04 -16.43 -4.91
C THR A 216 -5.16 -15.51 -5.38
N TRP A 217 -6.39 -16.04 -5.33
CA TRP A 217 -7.56 -15.19 -5.48
C TRP A 217 -7.77 -14.42 -4.18
N ASP A 218 -7.77 -13.09 -4.28
CA ASP A 218 -7.91 -12.22 -3.11
C ASP A 218 -9.20 -11.41 -3.17
N ILE A 219 -9.76 -11.09 -2.01
CA ILE A 219 -10.98 -10.30 -1.85
C ILE A 219 -10.60 -9.00 -1.13
N PRO A 220 -10.34 -7.91 -1.86
CA PRO A 220 -10.16 -6.60 -1.27
C PRO A 220 -11.50 -6.04 -0.75
N LEU A 221 -11.49 -5.53 0.48
CA LEU A 221 -12.58 -4.81 1.14
C LEU A 221 -12.06 -3.44 1.57
N LEU A 222 -12.83 -2.40 1.32
CA LEU A 222 -12.42 -1.01 1.52
C LEU A 222 -13.52 -0.25 2.24
N LEU A 223 -13.14 0.57 3.21
CA LEU A 223 -14.03 1.44 3.96
C LEU A 223 -13.40 2.82 4.06
N SER A 224 -14.13 3.85 3.64
CA SER A 224 -13.66 5.24 3.73
C SER A 224 -14.70 6.11 4.40
N PHE A 225 -14.23 6.96 5.32
CA PHE A 225 -15.00 8.01 5.96
C PHE A 225 -14.34 9.35 5.74
N ARG A 226 -15.12 10.34 5.32
CA ARG A 226 -14.67 11.72 5.23
C ARG A 226 -15.68 12.67 5.86
N LYS A 227 -15.17 13.65 6.59
CA LYS A 227 -15.93 14.72 7.23
C LYS A 227 -15.43 16.07 6.71
N TYR A 228 -16.36 16.89 6.24
CA TYR A 228 -16.08 18.24 5.76
C TYR A 228 -16.42 19.26 6.83
N GLY A 229 -15.47 20.14 7.14
CA GLY A 229 -15.63 21.22 8.11
C GLY A 229 -15.54 22.59 7.45
N ALA A 230 -15.91 23.64 8.17
CA ALA A 230 -15.81 25.01 7.64
C ALA A 230 -14.36 25.50 7.48
N GLN A 231 -13.40 24.88 8.17
CA GLN A 231 -11.99 25.30 8.18
C GLN A 231 -11.03 24.14 7.96
N TRP A 232 -11.44 22.91 8.28
CA TRP A 232 -10.60 21.72 8.16
C TRP A 232 -11.48 20.52 7.84
N ASP A 233 -10.96 19.68 6.96
CA ASP A 233 -11.53 18.39 6.61
C ASP A 233 -10.67 17.29 7.22
N TRP A 234 -11.28 16.15 7.51
CA TRP A 234 -10.55 14.98 8.00
C TRP A 234 -11.27 13.70 7.58
N GLY A 235 -10.53 12.60 7.58
CA GLY A 235 -11.07 11.30 7.20
C GLY A 235 -10.26 10.16 7.79
N ALA A 236 -10.77 8.96 7.56
CA ALA A 236 -10.11 7.71 7.88
C ALA A 236 -10.47 6.67 6.83
N ASN A 237 -9.49 5.86 6.44
CA ASN A 237 -9.67 4.73 5.55
C ASN A 237 -9.30 3.45 6.31
N ALA A 238 -9.91 2.34 5.91
CA ALA A 238 -9.60 1.02 6.40
C ALA A 238 -9.74 0.02 5.25
N ASP A 239 -8.67 -0.75 5.04
CA ASP A 239 -8.53 -1.66 3.93
C ASP A 239 -8.20 -3.04 4.46
N PHE A 240 -8.80 -4.06 3.85
CA PHE A 240 -8.60 -5.45 4.22
C PHE A 240 -8.60 -6.33 2.98
N THR A 241 -7.53 -7.11 2.81
CA THR A 241 -7.40 -8.09 1.74
C THR A 241 -7.50 -9.48 2.32
N TRP A 242 -8.64 -10.12 2.08
CA TRP A 242 -8.79 -11.53 2.41
C TRP A 242 -8.23 -12.39 1.28
N ARG A 243 -7.11 -13.05 1.53
CA ARG A 243 -6.48 -13.93 0.56
C ARG A 243 -7.06 -15.34 0.70
N THR A 244 -7.59 -15.89 -0.38
CA THR A 244 -8.31 -17.17 -0.35
C THR A 244 -7.44 -18.33 -0.86
N GLY A 245 -7.66 -19.52 -0.31
CA GLY A 245 -6.98 -20.73 -0.76
C GLY A 245 -5.47 -20.74 -0.53
N LYS A 246 -4.76 -21.42 -1.44
CA LYS A 246 -3.30 -21.51 -1.55
C LYS A 246 -2.95 -21.58 -3.04
N ASN A 247 -1.76 -21.13 -3.40
CA ASN A 247 -1.22 -21.29 -4.75
C ASN A 247 -0.80 -22.75 -5.01
N ASP A 248 -0.28 -23.01 -6.21
CA ASP A 248 0.19 -24.33 -6.65
C ASP A 248 1.43 -24.86 -5.88
N ARG A 249 2.00 -24.05 -4.98
CA ARG A 249 3.11 -24.38 -4.08
C ARG A 249 2.65 -24.56 -2.62
N ASP A 250 1.36 -24.76 -2.39
CA ASP A 250 0.76 -24.86 -1.06
C ASP A 250 1.03 -23.65 -0.14
N TYR A 251 1.33 -22.49 -0.74
CA TYR A 251 1.67 -21.25 -0.05
C TYR A 251 0.59 -20.18 -0.26
N ARG A 252 0.50 -19.24 0.69
CA ARG A 252 -0.31 -18.03 0.58
C ARG A 252 0.28 -16.95 1.48
N LEU A 253 0.25 -15.70 1.02
CA LEU A 253 0.54 -14.54 1.86
C LEU A 253 -0.46 -14.39 3.01
N GLY A 254 -0.05 -13.75 4.11
CA GLY A 254 -0.95 -13.40 5.21
C GLY A 254 -2.11 -12.52 4.73
N ASN A 255 -3.24 -12.52 5.43
CA ASN A 255 -4.23 -11.46 5.21
C ASN A 255 -3.61 -10.13 5.68
N LYS A 256 -3.94 -9.04 5.02
CA LYS A 256 -3.53 -7.68 5.41
C LYS A 256 -4.78 -6.82 5.60
#